data_AF-A0A834I912-F1
#
_entry.id   AF-A0A834I912-F1
#
_cell.length_a   1.000
_cell.length_b   1.000
_cell.length_c   1.000
_cell.angle_alpha   90.00
_cell.angle_beta   90.00
_cell.angle_gamma   90.00
#
_symmetry.space_group_name_H-M   'P 1'
#
loop_
_entity.id
_entity.type
_entity.pdbx_description
1 polymer ?
#
loop_
_entity_poly.entity_id
_entity_poly.type
_entity_poly.pdbx_seq_one_letter_code
_entity_poly.pdbx_strand_id
1 'polypeptide(L)'
;MLGTFLTAHPFPILYLFFCYQLYWSTVPSTSISNNYFTFQLNIYCSQGRQSLTRLSSFISEYTCFQIELTKSYAAYDWREDIKKLMLGAGLQKRETAFLFSDTQIKSESFLEDLNNILNSGDVPNIYQPDELDKIYQGMKGTVQELGLSATKSILFSVYQKQVRSNLHTVITMSPIGEVFRARLRQFPALVNCCTIDWFCPWPDTALQ
;
A
#
# COMPACT_ATOMS: atom_id res chain seq x y z
N MET A 1 19.22 -10.58 -14.86
CA MET A 1 17.92 -9.95 -14.53
C MET A 1 18.06 -8.52 -14.02
N LEU A 2 19.09 -8.16 -13.24
CA LEU A 2 19.41 -6.75 -12.92
C LEU A 2 19.87 -5.90 -14.13
N GLY A 3 20.51 -6.52 -15.11
CA GLY A 3 21.12 -5.83 -16.27
C GLY A 3 20.16 -5.02 -17.13
N THR A 4 18.91 -5.47 -17.29
CA THR A 4 17.91 -4.81 -18.14
C THR A 4 17.21 -3.62 -17.49
N PHE A 5 17.18 -3.56 -16.15
CA PHE A 5 16.64 -2.40 -15.42
C PHE A 5 17.68 -1.27 -15.34
N LEU A 6 18.97 -1.62 -15.32
CA LEU A 6 20.10 -0.70 -15.26
C LEU A 6 20.25 0.17 -16.53
N THR A 7 19.74 -0.27 -17.69
CA THR A 7 19.86 0.46 -18.96
C THR A 7 18.81 1.54 -19.16
N ALA A 8 17.74 1.58 -18.35
CA ALA A 8 16.61 2.50 -18.56
C ALA A 8 16.69 3.81 -17.76
N HIS A 9 17.53 3.90 -16.71
CA HIS A 9 17.57 5.07 -15.81
C HIS A 9 19.01 5.45 -15.43
N PRO A 10 19.59 6.52 -16.01
CA PRO A 10 20.98 6.91 -15.77
C PRO A 10 21.05 7.94 -14.64
N PHE A 11 21.12 7.50 -13.37
CA PHE A 11 21.73 8.17 -12.18
C PHE A 11 21.35 7.39 -10.88
N PRO A 12 22.15 7.49 -9.82
CA PRO A 12 22.99 6.42 -9.28
C PRO A 12 22.20 5.29 -8.58
N ILE A 13 21.92 4.21 -9.31
CA ILE A 13 21.28 3.00 -8.78
C ILE A 13 22.16 2.28 -7.75
N LEU A 14 23.49 2.43 -7.80
CA LEU A 14 24.40 1.92 -6.75
C LEU A 14 24.11 2.53 -5.38
N TYR A 15 23.65 3.79 -5.35
CA TYR A 15 23.33 4.50 -4.12
C TYR A 15 21.99 4.04 -3.54
N LEU A 16 21.01 3.78 -4.41
CA LEU A 16 19.77 3.09 -4.07
C LEU A 16 20.02 1.67 -3.58
N PHE A 17 21.03 0.97 -4.12
CA PHE A 17 21.45 -0.35 -3.68
C PHE A 17 22.09 -0.32 -2.30
N PHE A 18 22.92 0.69 -2.01
CA PHE A 18 23.52 0.88 -0.69
C PHE A 18 22.46 1.27 0.36
N CYS A 19 21.52 2.14 -0.01
CA CYS A 19 20.33 2.44 0.80
C CYS A 19 19.44 1.21 0.98
N TYR A 20 19.24 0.39 -0.05
CA TYR A 20 18.52 -0.89 0.06
C TYR A 20 19.26 -1.84 1.01
N GLN A 21 20.58 -1.95 0.93
CA GLN A 21 21.37 -2.83 1.80
C GLN A 21 21.31 -2.39 3.27
N LEU A 22 21.43 -1.08 3.54
CA LEU A 22 21.31 -0.50 4.89
C LEU A 22 19.87 -0.59 5.41
N TYR A 23 18.88 -0.32 4.56
CA TYR A 23 17.46 -0.47 4.86
C TYR A 23 17.10 -1.92 5.20
N TRP A 24 17.54 -2.88 4.39
CA TRP A 24 17.32 -4.32 4.59
C TRP A 24 18.16 -4.95 5.70
N SER A 25 19.23 -4.29 6.15
CA SER A 25 19.93 -4.69 7.38
C SER A 25 19.25 -4.19 8.66
N THR A 26 18.38 -3.17 8.55
CA THR A 26 17.71 -2.54 9.71
C THR A 26 16.23 -2.92 9.81
N VAL A 27 15.57 -3.14 8.67
CA VAL A 27 14.23 -3.72 8.59
C VAL A 27 14.39 -5.22 8.73
N PRO A 28 13.88 -5.84 9.81
CA PRO A 28 13.91 -7.29 9.94
C PRO A 28 13.28 -7.89 8.68
N SER A 29 13.91 -8.90 8.06
CA SER A 29 13.33 -9.64 6.92
C SER A 29 11.92 -10.19 7.21
N THR A 30 11.50 -10.17 8.48
CA THR A 30 10.17 -10.46 9.03
C THR A 30 9.13 -9.32 8.94
N SER A 31 9.51 -8.06 8.69
CA SER A 31 8.56 -6.93 8.65
C SER A 31 7.80 -6.85 7.33
N ILE A 32 8.42 -7.21 6.20
CA ILE A 32 7.71 -7.30 4.91
C ILE A 32 6.81 -8.54 4.87
N SER A 33 7.17 -9.62 5.59
CA SER A 33 6.39 -10.86 5.60
C SER A 33 5.19 -10.86 6.55
N ASN A 34 5.12 -9.96 7.54
CA ASN A 34 4.06 -9.96 8.56
C ASN A 34 3.27 -8.65 8.70
N ASN A 35 3.77 -7.53 8.18
CA ASN A 35 3.05 -6.25 8.26
C ASN A 35 2.47 -5.88 6.90
N TYR A 36 1.15 -5.98 6.81
CA TYR A 36 0.35 -5.67 5.63
C TYR A 36 0.44 -4.19 5.21
N PHE A 37 0.95 -3.29 6.06
CA PHE A 37 0.96 -1.86 5.80
C PHE A 37 2.23 -1.17 6.29
N THR A 38 2.83 -0.34 5.44
CA THR A 38 4.05 0.43 5.75
C THR A 38 3.75 1.92 5.63
N PHE A 39 4.07 2.68 6.66
CA PHE A 39 3.85 4.13 6.71
C PHE A 39 5.19 4.84 6.81
N GLN A 40 5.62 5.47 5.72
CA GLN A 40 6.92 6.13 5.63
C GLN A 40 6.76 7.63 5.91
N LEU A 41 7.38 8.11 6.99
CA LEU A 41 7.48 9.53 7.32
C LEU A 41 8.83 10.11 6.86
N ASN A 42 8.85 11.34 6.34
CA ASN A 42 10.10 11.94 5.88
C ASN A 42 10.15 13.47 5.93
N ILE A 43 11.32 14.02 6.28
CA ILE A 43 11.57 15.46 6.39
C ILE A 43 12.23 16.06 5.10
N TYR A 44 12.84 15.26 4.20
CA TYR A 44 13.74 15.81 3.15
C TYR A 44 13.71 15.25 1.70
N CYS A 45 13.30 14.00 1.36
CA CYS A 45 13.32 13.58 -0.07
C CYS A 45 12.29 12.49 -0.48
N SER A 46 11.31 12.85 -1.32
CA SER A 46 10.22 11.98 -1.80
C SER A 46 10.57 11.08 -2.99
N GLN A 47 11.48 11.50 -3.88
CA GLN A 47 11.81 10.76 -5.11
C GLN A 47 12.57 9.45 -4.87
N GLY A 48 13.45 9.40 -3.86
CA GLY A 48 14.18 8.19 -3.50
C GLY A 48 13.29 7.07 -2.96
N ARG A 49 12.21 7.42 -2.24
CA ARG A 49 11.29 6.46 -1.61
C ARG A 49 10.44 5.71 -2.63
N GLN A 50 9.83 6.44 -3.57
CA GLN A 50 9.00 5.81 -4.60
C GLN A 50 9.84 4.85 -5.46
N SER A 51 11.08 5.24 -5.76
CA SER A 51 12.03 4.40 -6.49
C SER A 51 12.42 3.15 -5.70
N LEU A 52 12.70 3.28 -4.39
CA LEU A 52 13.03 2.15 -3.52
C LEU A 52 11.85 1.18 -3.35
N THR A 53 10.63 1.69 -3.16
CA THR A 53 9.42 0.86 -3.05
C THR A 53 9.14 0.13 -4.36
N ARG A 54 9.31 0.80 -5.50
CA ARG A 54 9.20 0.17 -6.83
C ARG A 54 10.25 -0.92 -7.02
N LEU A 55 11.50 -0.66 -6.64
CA LEU A 55 12.57 -1.65 -6.70
C LEU A 55 12.30 -2.84 -5.77
N SER A 56 11.87 -2.58 -4.53
CA SER A 56 11.57 -3.63 -3.56
C SER A 56 10.42 -4.50 -4.03
N SER A 57 9.36 -3.90 -4.57
CA SER A 57 8.23 -4.67 -5.10
C SER A 57 8.64 -5.48 -6.33
N PHE A 58 9.52 -4.95 -7.18
CA PHE A 58 10.07 -5.68 -8.32
C PHE A 58 10.89 -6.90 -7.88
N ILE A 59 11.66 -6.78 -6.80
CA ILE A 59 12.44 -7.89 -6.23
C ILE A 59 11.52 -8.93 -5.57
N SER A 60 10.47 -8.48 -4.89
CA SER A 60 9.47 -9.35 -4.25
C SER A 60 8.40 -9.89 -5.20
N GLU A 61 8.50 -9.61 -6.51
CA GLU A 61 7.48 -9.96 -7.53
C GLU A 61 6.07 -9.38 -7.25
N TYR A 62 5.99 -8.36 -6.39
CA TYR A 62 4.76 -7.65 -6.08
C TYR A 62 4.40 -6.65 -7.17
N THR A 63 3.10 -6.48 -7.38
CA THR A 63 2.61 -5.51 -8.35
C THR A 63 2.58 -4.12 -7.74
N CYS A 64 3.44 -3.22 -8.19
CA CYS A 64 3.31 -1.82 -7.82
C CYS A 64 2.11 -1.18 -8.51
N PHE A 65 1.19 -0.66 -7.72
CA PHE A 65 0.15 0.24 -8.19
C PHE A 65 0.35 1.62 -7.56
N GLN A 66 0.45 2.64 -8.41
CA GLN A 66 0.51 4.03 -7.99
C GLN A 66 -0.58 4.78 -8.73
N ILE A 67 -1.38 5.55 -7.99
CA ILE A 67 -2.42 6.38 -8.59
C ILE A 67 -1.78 7.57 -9.29
N GLU A 68 -2.16 7.79 -10.54
CA GLU A 68 -1.79 8.99 -11.30
C GLU A 68 -2.92 10.02 -11.20
N LEU A 69 -2.68 11.07 -10.43
CA LEU A 69 -3.66 12.14 -10.30
C LEU A 69 -3.67 13.02 -11.55
N THR A 70 -4.79 12.98 -12.26
CA THR A 70 -5.12 13.99 -13.27
C THR A 70 -5.77 15.21 -12.61
N LYS A 71 -5.79 16.36 -13.30
CA LYS A 71 -6.46 17.58 -12.79
C LYS A 71 -7.94 17.34 -12.49
N SER A 72 -8.60 16.50 -13.29
CA SER A 72 -10.00 16.10 -13.16
C SER A 72 -10.26 14.97 -12.17
N TYR A 73 -9.23 14.35 -11.59
CA TYR A 73 -9.39 13.22 -10.67
C TYR A 73 -10.27 13.61 -9.47
N ALA A 74 -11.41 12.93 -9.36
CA ALA A 74 -12.44 13.16 -8.36
C ALA A 74 -12.53 11.98 -7.36
N ALA A 75 -13.39 12.13 -6.35
CA ALA A 75 -13.61 11.07 -5.37
C ALA A 75 -14.25 9.79 -5.96
N TYR A 76 -14.93 9.92 -7.10
CA TYR A 76 -15.45 8.78 -7.85
C TYR A 76 -14.32 7.90 -8.41
N ASP A 77 -13.35 8.53 -9.08
CA ASP A 77 -12.19 7.83 -9.67
C ASP A 77 -11.37 7.11 -8.59
N TRP A 78 -11.20 7.75 -7.43
CA TRP A 78 -10.59 7.14 -6.24
C TRP A 78 -11.26 5.85 -5.81
N ARG A 79 -12.59 5.87 -5.65
CA ARG A 79 -13.34 4.68 -5.25
C ARG A 79 -13.26 3.58 -6.29
N GLU A 80 -13.24 3.92 -7.58
CA GLU A 80 -13.06 2.96 -8.65
C GLU A 80 -11.66 2.30 -8.64
N ASP A 81 -10.60 3.08 -8.41
CA ASP A 81 -9.23 2.56 -8.32
C ASP A 81 -9.03 1.65 -7.10
N ILE A 82 -9.50 2.08 -5.93
CA ILE A 82 -9.47 1.28 -4.70
C ILE A 82 -10.26 -0.01 -4.87
N LYS A 83 -11.45 0.06 -5.48
CA LYS A 83 -12.27 -1.13 -5.75
C LYS A 83 -11.52 -2.12 -6.66
N LYS A 84 -10.88 -1.66 -7.73
CA LYS A 84 -10.06 -2.52 -8.60
C LYS A 84 -8.90 -3.17 -7.86
N LEU A 85 -8.22 -2.41 -7.00
CA LEU A 85 -7.15 -2.92 -6.13
C LEU A 85 -7.65 -4.02 -5.19
N MET A 86 -8.75 -3.78 -4.48
CA MET A 86 -9.33 -4.76 -3.56
C MET A 86 -9.79 -6.02 -4.28
N LEU A 87 -10.46 -5.88 -5.42
CA LEU A 87 -10.90 -7.03 -6.22
C LEU A 87 -9.72 -7.84 -6.76
N GLY A 88 -8.65 -7.18 -7.22
CA GLY A 88 -7.42 -7.85 -7.66
C GLY A 88 -6.73 -8.60 -6.52
N ALA A 89 -6.55 -7.94 -5.37
CA ALA A 89 -5.93 -8.53 -4.19
C ALA A 89 -6.77 -9.69 -3.62
N GLY A 90 -8.10 -9.57 -3.60
CA GLY A 90 -9.00 -10.54 -2.99
C GLY A 90 -9.39 -11.71 -3.89
N LEU A 91 -9.62 -11.51 -5.20
CA LEU A 91 -10.06 -12.58 -6.10
C LEU A 91 -8.89 -13.31 -6.77
N GLN A 92 -7.86 -12.56 -7.18
CA GLN A 92 -6.72 -13.14 -7.91
C GLN A 92 -5.59 -13.58 -6.98
N LYS A 93 -5.73 -13.35 -5.66
CA LYS A 93 -4.70 -13.57 -4.65
C LYS A 93 -3.35 -12.95 -5.04
N ARG A 94 -3.39 -11.81 -5.74
CA ARG A 94 -2.20 -11.16 -6.28
C ARG A 94 -1.67 -10.14 -5.30
N GLU A 95 -0.45 -10.38 -4.80
CA GLU A 95 0.24 -9.45 -3.91
C GLU A 95 0.52 -8.13 -4.64
N THR A 96 -0.06 -7.05 -4.11
CA THR A 96 -0.08 -5.73 -4.73
C THR A 96 0.40 -4.70 -3.73
N ALA A 97 1.47 -3.98 -4.09
CA ALA A 97 1.99 -2.86 -3.34
C ALA A 97 1.34 -1.56 -3.82
N PHE A 98 0.46 -0.99 -3.01
CA PHE A 98 -0.22 0.28 -3.27
C PHE A 98 0.59 1.44 -2.72
N LEU A 99 1.15 2.28 -3.60
CA LEU A 99 1.95 3.45 -3.22
C LEU A 99 1.10 4.72 -3.29
N PHE A 100 1.00 5.42 -2.15
CA PHE A 100 0.22 6.64 -2.01
C PHE A 100 1.03 7.76 -1.34
N SER A 101 1.04 8.95 -1.94
CA SER A 101 1.81 10.10 -1.44
C SER A 101 0.90 11.18 -0.86
N ASP A 102 1.38 11.91 0.14
CA ASP A 102 0.68 13.04 0.74
C ASP A 102 0.34 14.16 -0.26
N THR A 103 1.23 14.40 -1.22
CA THR A 103 1.00 15.30 -2.36
C THR A 103 -0.19 14.87 -3.23
N GLN A 104 -0.61 13.60 -3.13
CA GLN A 104 -1.73 13.06 -3.87
C GLN A 104 -3.06 13.15 -3.09
N ILE A 105 -3.04 13.68 -1.88
CA ILE A 105 -4.24 13.79 -1.06
C ILE A 105 -4.97 15.08 -1.42
N LYS A 106 -5.93 14.98 -2.33
CA LYS A 106 -6.84 16.09 -2.69
C LYS A 106 -7.96 16.30 -1.67
N SER A 107 -8.41 15.23 -1.02
CA SER A 107 -9.52 15.25 -0.06
C SER A 107 -9.23 14.32 1.11
N GLU A 108 -9.75 14.67 2.30
CA GLU A 108 -9.61 13.85 3.50
C GLU A 108 -10.37 12.53 3.40
N SER A 109 -11.39 12.45 2.54
CA SER A 109 -12.13 11.20 2.27
C SER A 109 -11.23 10.06 1.78
N PHE A 110 -10.10 10.37 1.12
CA PHE A 110 -9.16 9.35 0.66
C PHE A 110 -8.47 8.67 1.84
N LEU A 111 -8.10 9.44 2.86
CA LEU A 111 -7.52 8.91 4.09
C LEU A 111 -8.56 8.16 4.93
N GLU A 112 -9.81 8.60 4.92
CA GLU A 112 -10.91 7.90 5.57
C GLU A 112 -11.13 6.50 4.95
N ASP A 113 -11.19 6.42 3.62
CA ASP A 113 -11.32 5.14 2.92
C ASP A 113 -10.11 4.22 3.20
N LEU A 114 -8.88 4.76 3.23
CA LEU A 114 -7.69 3.98 3.61
C LEU A 114 -7.76 3.51 5.06
N ASN A 115 -8.17 4.37 5.99
CA ASN A 115 -8.34 4.01 7.39
C ASN A 115 -9.37 2.86 7.55
N ASN A 116 -10.44 2.86 6.77
CA ASN A 116 -11.41 1.77 6.76
C ASN A 116 -10.77 0.46 6.25
N ILE A 117 -10.00 0.50 5.16
CA ILE A 117 -9.26 -0.67 4.65
C ILE A 117 -8.27 -1.20 5.69
N LEU A 118 -7.55 -0.33 6.39
CA LEU A 118 -6.58 -0.73 7.41
C LEU A 118 -7.26 -1.41 8.62
N ASN A 119 -8.40 -0.89 9.06
CA ASN A 119 -9.14 -1.42 10.21
C ASN A 119 -9.88 -2.73 9.87
N SER A 120 -10.75 -2.69 8.87
CA SER A 120 -11.69 -3.78 8.56
C SER A 120 -11.32 -4.56 7.29
N GLY A 121 -10.44 -4.04 6.45
CA GLY A 121 -10.20 -4.59 5.11
C GLY A 121 -11.31 -4.27 4.11
N ASP A 122 -12.18 -3.30 4.42
CA ASP A 122 -13.33 -2.93 3.61
C ASP A 122 -13.61 -1.43 3.63
N VAL A 123 -14.25 -0.93 2.57
CA VAL A 123 -14.73 0.46 2.47
C VAL A 123 -16.25 0.44 2.36
N PRO A 124 -16.99 1.14 3.24
CA PRO A 124 -18.44 1.16 3.17
C PRO A 124 -18.93 1.75 1.84
N ASN A 125 -19.99 1.17 1.29
CA ASN A 125 -20.65 1.57 0.04
C ASN A 125 -19.73 1.61 -1.20
N ILE A 126 -18.63 0.86 -1.21
CA ILE A 126 -17.74 0.78 -2.39
C ILE A 126 -18.23 -0.23 -3.43
N TYR A 127 -18.87 -1.32 -3.00
CA TYR A 127 -19.32 -2.39 -3.88
C TYR A 127 -20.78 -2.20 -4.28
N GLN A 128 -21.03 -2.37 -5.58
CA GLN A 128 -22.38 -2.52 -6.13
C GLN A 128 -22.88 -3.96 -5.90
N PRO A 129 -24.20 -4.21 -5.89
CA PRO A 129 -24.75 -5.56 -5.69
C PRO A 129 -24.19 -6.59 -6.67
N ASP A 130 -23.99 -6.20 -7.94
CA ASP A 130 -23.41 -7.08 -8.96
C ASP A 130 -21.96 -7.48 -8.65
N GLU A 131 -21.17 -6.57 -8.05
CA GLU A 131 -19.78 -6.83 -7.66
C GLU A 131 -19.71 -7.71 -6.40
N LEU A 132 -20.65 -7.55 -5.47
CA LEU A 132 -20.76 -8.44 -4.31
C LEU A 132 -21.06 -9.88 -4.74
N ASP A 133 -21.94 -10.07 -5.72
CA ASP A 133 -22.22 -11.41 -6.25
C ASP A 133 -20.98 -12.03 -6.92
N LYS A 134 -20.16 -11.25 -7.64
CA LYS A 134 -18.86 -11.72 -8.17
C LYS A 134 -17.91 -12.14 -7.04
N ILE A 135 -17.82 -11.34 -5.98
CA ILE A 135 -17.00 -11.67 -4.80
C ILE A 135 -17.48 -12.99 -4.18
N TYR A 136 -18.78 -13.13 -3.94
CA TYR A 136 -19.33 -14.37 -3.35
C TYR A 136 -19.08 -15.59 -4.24
N GLN A 137 -19.19 -15.45 -5.56
CA GLN A 137 -18.90 -16.54 -6.49
C GLN A 137 -17.42 -16.93 -6.49
N GLY A 138 -16.51 -15.96 -6.53
CA GLY A 138 -15.06 -16.22 -6.50
C GLY A 138 -14.58 -16.81 -5.17
N MET A 139 -15.18 -16.38 -4.07
CA MET A 139 -14.77 -16.84 -2.73
C MET A 139 -15.32 -18.20 -2.33
N LYS A 140 -16.37 -18.70 -2.98
CA LYS A 140 -16.95 -20.02 -2.70
C LYS A 140 -15.92 -21.13 -2.79
N GLY A 141 -15.05 -21.10 -3.80
CA GLY A 141 -13.98 -22.08 -3.95
C GLY A 141 -13.02 -22.09 -2.75
N THR A 142 -12.54 -20.91 -2.34
CA THR A 142 -11.61 -20.82 -1.20
C THR A 142 -12.29 -21.19 0.13
N VAL A 143 -13.57 -20.85 0.32
CA VAL A 143 -14.31 -21.19 1.55
C VAL A 143 -14.59 -22.69 1.63
N GLN A 144 -14.87 -23.35 0.50
CA GLN A 144 -15.03 -24.80 0.44
C GLN A 144 -13.71 -25.53 0.74
N GLU A 145 -12.58 -25.05 0.23
CA GLU A 145 -11.25 -25.58 0.57
C GLU A 145 -10.94 -25.45 2.07
N LEU A 146 -11.39 -24.38 2.71
CA LEU A 146 -11.26 -24.15 4.15
C LEU A 146 -12.26 -24.97 4.99
N GLY A 147 -13.18 -25.71 4.37
CA GLY A 147 -14.20 -26.49 5.07
C GLY A 147 -15.24 -25.65 5.83
N LEU A 148 -15.35 -24.37 5.51
CA LEU A 148 -16.27 -23.44 6.17
C LEU A 148 -17.62 -23.39 5.46
N SER A 149 -18.68 -23.09 6.21
CA SER A 149 -20.02 -22.91 5.63
C SER A 149 -20.05 -21.71 4.66
N ALA A 150 -20.61 -21.92 3.47
CA ALA A 150 -20.70 -20.91 2.41
C ALA A 150 -21.81 -19.87 2.67
N THR A 151 -21.85 -19.29 3.88
CA THR A 151 -22.74 -18.18 4.22
C THR A 151 -22.16 -16.87 3.71
N LYS A 152 -22.99 -15.93 3.24
CA LYS A 152 -22.56 -14.61 2.72
C LYS A 152 -21.61 -13.86 3.66
N SER A 153 -21.89 -13.90 4.97
CA SER A 153 -21.06 -13.28 6.01
C SER A 153 -19.64 -13.89 6.08
N ILE A 154 -19.53 -15.22 6.01
CA ILE A 154 -18.25 -15.92 6.06
C ILE A 154 -17.46 -15.67 4.77
N LEU A 155 -18.12 -15.76 3.61
CA LEU A 155 -17.51 -15.46 2.31
C LEU A 155 -16.88 -14.06 2.30
N PHE A 156 -17.61 -13.06 2.81
CA PHE A 156 -17.12 -11.69 2.88
C PHE A 156 -15.97 -11.53 3.88
N SER A 157 -16.06 -12.20 5.04
CA SER A 157 -14.98 -12.15 6.05
C SER A 157 -13.68 -12.77 5.53
N VAL A 158 -13.76 -13.88 4.79
CA VAL A 158 -12.59 -14.52 4.18
C VAL A 158 -12.03 -13.65 3.05
N TYR A 159 -12.89 -12.97 2.28
CA TYR A 159 -12.47 -12.00 1.28
C TYR A 159 -11.69 -10.84 1.91
N GLN A 160 -12.25 -10.21 2.94
CA GLN A 160 -11.57 -9.12 3.68
C GLN A 160 -10.21 -9.56 4.20
N LYS A 161 -10.10 -10.79 4.71
CA LYS A 161 -8.82 -11.36 5.16
C LYS A 161 -7.82 -11.50 4.00
N GLN A 162 -8.25 -11.97 2.84
CA GLN A 162 -7.39 -12.08 1.66
C GLN A 162 -6.96 -10.70 1.13
N VAL A 163 -7.88 -9.74 1.07
CA VAL A 163 -7.57 -8.36 0.68
C VAL A 163 -6.48 -7.80 1.59
N ARG A 164 -6.63 -7.92 2.92
CA ARG A 164 -5.61 -7.48 3.87
C ARG A 164 -4.30 -8.23 3.68
N SER A 165 -4.35 -9.52 3.36
CA SER A 165 -3.15 -10.34 3.18
C SER A 165 -2.32 -9.95 1.97
N ASN A 166 -2.99 -9.56 0.88
CA ASN A 166 -2.36 -9.37 -0.42
C ASN A 166 -2.19 -7.89 -0.78
N LEU A 167 -2.83 -6.97 -0.05
CA LEU A 167 -2.73 -5.54 -0.29
C LEU A 167 -1.71 -4.91 0.66
N HIS A 168 -0.55 -4.55 0.11
CA HIS A 168 0.49 -3.83 0.83
C HIS A 168 0.40 -2.33 0.59
N THR A 169 -0.20 -1.58 1.52
CA THR A 169 -0.30 -0.12 1.38
C THR A 169 0.94 0.57 1.93
N VAL A 170 1.60 1.35 1.09
CA VAL A 170 2.73 2.21 1.40
C VAL A 170 2.30 3.67 1.29
N ILE A 171 2.18 4.35 2.44
CA ILE A 171 1.83 5.76 2.47
C ILE A 171 3.08 6.58 2.78
N THR A 172 3.34 7.59 1.97
CA THR A 172 4.44 8.52 2.20
C THR A 172 3.89 9.89 2.60
N MET A 173 4.25 10.37 3.80
CA MET A 173 3.83 11.69 4.28
C MET A 173 4.99 12.49 4.86
N SER A 174 4.92 13.81 4.74
CA SER A 174 5.81 14.71 5.50
C SER A 174 5.30 14.89 6.95
N PRO A 175 6.16 14.71 7.98
CA PRO A 175 5.82 15.01 9.37
C PRO A 175 5.77 16.51 9.65
N ILE A 176 6.17 17.33 8.67
CA ILE A 176 6.27 18.78 8.81
C ILE A 176 4.88 19.38 8.60
N GLY A 177 4.28 19.87 9.68
CA GLY A 177 3.03 20.65 9.65
C GLY A 177 1.95 20.13 10.59
N GLU A 178 1.05 21.02 10.99
CA GLU A 178 -0.07 20.69 11.88
C GLU A 178 -1.08 19.75 11.21
N VAL A 179 -1.23 19.84 9.89
CA VAL A 179 -2.10 18.99 9.07
C VAL A 179 -1.77 17.50 9.22
N PHE A 180 -0.48 17.16 9.27
CA PHE A 180 -0.04 15.78 9.49
C PHE A 180 -0.50 15.25 10.86
N ARG A 181 -0.27 16.02 11.92
CA ARG A 181 -0.68 15.65 13.29
C ARG A 181 -2.19 15.60 13.45
N ALA A 182 -2.93 16.49 12.79
CA ALA A 182 -4.38 16.47 12.76
C ALA A 182 -4.91 15.18 12.12
N ARG A 183 -4.36 14.79 10.96
CA ARG A 183 -4.71 13.54 10.26
C ARG A 183 -4.38 12.29 11.09
N LEU A 184 -3.22 12.23 11.75
CA LEU A 184 -2.90 11.10 12.63
C LEU A 184 -3.88 10.98 13.82
N ARG A 185 -4.35 12.11 14.37
CA ARG A 185 -5.35 12.11 15.45
C ARG A 185 -6.74 11.70 14.96
N GLN A 186 -7.11 12.08 13.73
CA GLN A 186 -8.38 11.70 13.11
C GLN A 186 -8.40 10.22 12.69
N PHE A 187 -7.27 9.69 12.23
CA PHE A 187 -7.16 8.35 11.63
C PHE A 187 -6.11 7.50 12.36
N PRO A 188 -6.43 6.97 13.56
CA PRO A 188 -5.47 6.24 14.38
C PRO A 188 -4.99 4.92 13.73
N ALA A 189 -5.75 4.34 12.80
CA ALA A 189 -5.34 3.09 12.14
C ALA A 189 -4.15 3.27 11.21
N LEU A 190 -3.90 4.49 10.70
CA LEU A 190 -2.67 4.80 9.96
C LEU A 190 -1.41 4.57 10.80
N VAL A 191 -1.51 4.71 12.13
CA VAL A 191 -0.41 4.50 13.07
C VAL A 191 -0.46 3.10 13.67
N ASN A 192 -1.65 2.62 14.02
CA ASN A 192 -1.81 1.34 14.72
C ASN A 192 -1.63 0.12 13.82
N CYS A 193 -2.03 0.22 12.55
CA CYS A 193 -1.99 -0.90 11.61
C CYS A 193 -0.79 -0.85 10.67
N CYS A 194 0.00 0.23 10.70
CA CYS A 194 1.16 0.40 9.84
C CYS A 194 2.46 0.45 10.65
N THR A 195 3.54 -0.04 10.04
CA THR A 195 4.87 0.20 10.60
C THR A 195 5.34 1.59 10.20
N ILE A 196 5.68 2.42 11.20
CA ILE A 196 6.25 3.75 10.95
C ILE A 196 7.74 3.63 10.66
N ASP A 197 8.14 4.16 9.52
CA ASP A 197 9.53 4.21 9.06
C ASP A 197 10.01 5.66 8.98
N TRP A 198 11.02 6.01 9.78
CA TRP A 198 11.55 7.37 9.89
C TRP A 198 12.81 7.52 9.03
N PHE A 199 12.71 8.31 7.97
CA PHE A 199 13.87 8.69 7.17
C PHE A 199 14.53 9.93 7.77
N CYS A 200 15.68 9.73 8.42
CA CYS A 200 16.55 10.80 8.89
C CYS A 200 17.22 11.53 7.71
N PRO A 201 17.60 12.81 7.89
CA PRO A 201 18.47 13.48 6.94
C PRO A 201 19.75 12.66 6.74
N TRP A 202 20.25 12.69 5.50
CA TRP A 202 21.50 12.03 5.16
C TRP A 202 22.64 12.66 5.97
N PRO A 203 23.52 11.87 6.61
CA PRO A 203 24.69 12.42 7.27
C PRO A 203 25.61 13.07 6.22
N ASP A 204 26.21 14.22 6.57
CA ASP A 204 27.06 15.02 5.66
C ASP A 204 28.19 14.20 5.03
N THR A 205 28.67 13.16 5.73
CA THR A 205 29.72 12.23 5.29
C THR A 205 29.39 11.46 4.02
N ALA A 206 28.13 11.38 3.64
CA ALA A 206 27.72 10.64 2.47
C ALA A 206 27.19 11.58 1.35
N LEU A 207 27.26 12.90 1.54
CA LEU A 207 27.15 13.88 0.44
C LEU A 207 28.51 14.22 -0.20
N GLN A 208 29.62 13.69 0.36
CA GLN A 208 30.99 13.82 -0.15
C GLN A 208 31.37 12.73 -1.16
#